data_AF-A0A1Y3B3E0-F1
#
_entry.id   AF-A0A1Y3B3E0-F1
#
_cell.length_a   1.000
_cell.length_b   1.000
_cell.length_c   1.000
_cell.angle_alpha   90.00
_cell.angle_beta   90.00
_cell.angle_gamma   90.00
#
_symmetry.space_group_name_H-M   'P 1'
#
loop_
_entity.id
_entity.type
_entity.pdbx_description
1 polymer ?
#
loop_
_entity_poly.entity_id
_entity_poly.type
_entity_poly.pdbx_seq_one_letter_code
_entity_poly.pdbx_strand_id
1 'polypeptide(L)'
;MSEALQTTLGSVLQTIDYSLGWIKDSARPDYWIPDKDITNCNRCKLEFNEKIPIHHCRACGQGVCDDCSQQRKMVPSRGWDHPVRVCDECAAKKTVSI
;
A
#
# COMPACT_ATOMS: atom_id res chain seq x y z
N MET A 1 38.88 23.78 7.94
CA MET A 1 38.69 22.76 9.00
C MET A 1 37.19 22.50 9.15
N SER A 2 36.53 21.88 8.17
CA SER A 2 35.07 21.66 8.29
C SER A 2 34.46 20.63 7.32
N GLU A 3 35.24 19.77 6.67
CA GLU A 3 34.70 18.86 5.63
C GLU A 3 34.65 17.39 6.04
N ALA A 4 35.19 17.02 7.22
CA ALA A 4 35.22 15.63 7.69
C ALA A 4 34.01 15.22 8.56
N LEU A 5 33.09 16.15 8.90
CA LEU A 5 31.91 15.83 9.73
C LEU A 5 30.69 15.41 8.89
N GLN A 6 30.69 15.68 7.59
CA GLN A 6 29.52 15.45 6.74
C GLN A 6 29.34 13.98 6.32
N THR A 7 30.43 13.20 6.24
CA THR A 7 30.38 11.81 5.74
C THR A 7 29.88 10.82 6.78
N THR A 8 30.25 10.99 8.06
CA THR A 8 29.83 10.07 9.14
C THR A 8 28.33 10.20 9.44
N LEU A 9 27.78 11.42 9.42
CA LEU A 9 26.33 11.64 9.61
C LEU A 9 25.50 11.07 8.45
N GLY A 10 26.00 11.17 7.21
CA GLY A 10 25.33 10.58 6.04
C GLY A 10 25.19 9.06 6.13
N SER A 11 26.24 8.36 6.58
CA SER A 11 26.18 6.90 6.75
C SER A 11 25.22 6.47 7.86
N VAL A 12 25.15 7.24 8.96
CA VAL A 12 24.25 6.94 10.08
C VAL A 12 22.79 7.21 9.69
N LEU A 13 22.49 8.32 9.01
CA LEU A 13 21.14 8.61 8.50
C LEU A 13 20.61 7.50 7.59
N GLN A 14 21.44 6.96 6.70
CA GLN A 14 21.02 5.91 5.78
C GLN A 14 20.68 4.58 6.49
N THR A 15 21.43 4.23 7.55
CA THR A 15 21.11 3.03 8.35
C THR A 15 19.83 3.17 9.17
N ILE A 16 19.49 4.38 9.63
CA ILE A 16 18.24 4.65 10.35
C ILE A 16 17.05 4.60 9.38
N ASP A 17 17.18 5.18 8.19
CA ASP A 17 16.15 5.14 7.15
C ASP A 17 15.87 3.69 6.72
N TYR A 18 16.92 2.87 6.55
CA TYR A 18 16.80 1.46 6.23
C TYR A 18 16.12 0.64 7.35
N SER A 19 16.49 0.91 8.60
CA SER A 19 15.89 0.27 9.77
C SER A 19 14.42 0.65 9.95
N LEU A 20 14.05 1.91 9.71
CA LEU A 20 12.65 2.37 9.77
C LEU A 20 11.83 1.91 8.57
N GLY A 21 12.45 1.75 7.39
CA GLY A 21 11.81 1.20 6.19
C GLY A 21 11.30 -0.23 6.43
N TRP A 22 12.11 -1.09 7.03
CA TRP A 22 11.72 -2.46 7.36
C TRP A 22 10.59 -2.56 8.39
N ILE A 23 10.57 -1.68 9.39
CA ILE A 23 9.49 -1.66 10.40
C ILE A 23 8.15 -1.26 9.74
N LYS A 24 8.16 -0.36 8.75
CA LYS A 24 6.93 0.08 8.06
C LYS A 24 6.35 -0.98 7.13
N ASP A 25 7.19 -1.74 6.44
CA ASP A 25 6.72 -2.80 5.54
C ASP A 25 6.25 -4.04 6.30
N SER A 26 6.75 -4.29 7.51
CA SER A 26 6.31 -5.41 8.37
C SER A 26 4.83 -5.31 8.79
N ALA A 27 4.25 -4.11 8.78
CA ALA A 27 2.84 -3.90 9.15
C ALA A 27 1.87 -4.13 7.98
N ARG A 28 2.37 -4.25 6.75
CA ARG A 28 1.54 -4.41 5.55
C ARG A 28 1.34 -5.91 5.25
N PRO A 29 0.13 -6.35 4.85
CA PRO A 29 -0.05 -7.74 4.44
C PRO A 29 0.80 -8.10 3.21
N ASP A 30 1.42 -9.28 3.22
CA ASP A 30 2.34 -9.74 2.15
C ASP A 30 1.76 -9.73 0.73
N TYR A 31 0.44 -9.79 0.59
CA TYR A 31 -0.23 -9.78 -0.71
C TYR A 31 -0.46 -8.37 -1.28
N TRP A 32 -0.13 -7.31 -0.54
CA TRP A 32 -0.23 -5.94 -1.03
C TRP A 32 0.95 -5.61 -1.93
N ILE A 33 0.66 -4.93 -3.03
CA ILE A 33 1.71 -4.38 -3.88
C ILE A 33 2.28 -3.14 -3.17
N PRO A 34 3.61 -3.04 -2.96
CA PRO A 34 4.21 -1.86 -2.37
C PRO A 34 3.91 -0.60 -3.17
N ASP A 35 3.71 0.54 -2.49
CA ASP A 35 3.30 1.80 -3.11
C ASP A 35 4.24 2.22 -4.25
N LYS A 36 5.55 1.99 -4.10
CA LYS A 36 6.59 2.30 -5.10
C LYS A 36 6.42 1.53 -6.42
N ASP A 37 5.75 0.38 -6.38
CA ASP A 37 5.53 -0.51 -7.53
C ASP A 37 4.15 -0.26 -8.17
N ILE A 38 3.36 0.71 -7.66
CA ILE A 38 2.03 1.07 -8.15
C ILE A 38 2.10 2.43 -8.85
N THR A 39 2.12 2.43 -10.18
CA THR A 39 2.11 3.66 -10.99
C THR A 39 0.71 4.10 -11.42
N ASN A 40 -0.22 3.16 -11.55
CA ASN A 40 -1.57 3.40 -12.06
C ASN A 40 -2.63 2.65 -11.26
N CYS A 41 -3.83 3.23 -11.19
CA CYS A 41 -4.99 2.55 -10.62
C CYS A 41 -5.24 1.24 -11.36
N ASN A 42 -5.31 0.13 -10.64
CA ASN A 42 -5.49 -1.19 -11.25
C ASN A 42 -6.85 -1.32 -11.98
N ARG A 43 -7.82 -0.45 -11.69
CA ARG A 43 -9.16 -0.43 -12.30
C ARG A 43 -9.24 0.49 -13.52
N CYS A 44 -9.14 1.81 -13.33
CA CYS A 44 -9.32 2.79 -14.39
C CYS A 44 -8.03 3.21 -15.11
N LYS A 45 -6.86 2.72 -14.67
CA LYS A 45 -5.53 3.05 -15.20
C LYS A 45 -5.10 4.52 -15.03
N LEU A 46 -5.85 5.31 -14.26
CA LEU A 46 -5.44 6.64 -13.80
C LEU A 46 -4.03 6.58 -13.20
N GLU A 47 -3.14 7.42 -13.70
CA GLU A 47 -1.78 7.54 -13.17
C GLU A 47 -1.79 8.21 -11.80
N PHE A 48 -1.09 7.62 -10.84
CA PHE A 48 -0.93 8.19 -9.51
C PHE A 48 0.12 9.29 -9.53
N ASN A 49 -0.09 10.30 -8.70
CA ASN A 49 0.88 11.37 -8.44
C ASN A 49 0.67 11.88 -7.01
N GLU A 50 1.44 12.89 -6.60
CA GLU A 50 1.38 13.45 -5.24
C GLU A 50 -0.03 13.90 -4.80
N LYS A 51 -0.92 14.24 -5.75
CA LYS A 51 -2.29 14.68 -5.46
C LYS A 51 -3.31 13.54 -5.44
N ILE A 52 -2.99 12.39 -6.02
CA ILE A 52 -3.89 11.25 -6.13
C ILE A 52 -3.35 10.15 -5.22
N PRO A 53 -3.88 9.99 -4.00
CA PRO A 53 -3.38 8.98 -3.07
C PRO A 53 -3.65 7.58 -3.61
N ILE A 54 -2.69 6.67 -3.36
CA ILE A 54 -2.86 5.25 -3.60
C ILE A 54 -3.70 4.65 -2.47
N HIS A 55 -4.70 3.85 -2.81
CA HIS A 55 -5.43 3.02 -1.86
C HIS A 55 -5.27 1.54 -2.20
N HIS A 56 -5.13 0.68 -1.19
CA HIS A 56 -5.07 -0.76 -1.43
C HIS A 56 -6.44 -1.39 -1.31
N CYS A 57 -6.77 -2.27 -2.24
CA CYS A 57 -7.90 -3.17 -2.08
C CYS A 57 -7.54 -4.25 -1.06
N ARG A 58 -8.30 -4.37 0.04
CA ARG A 58 -8.03 -5.37 1.10
C ARG A 58 -8.33 -6.81 0.66
N ALA A 59 -8.91 -7.02 -0.51
CA ALA A 59 -9.18 -8.35 -1.06
C ALA A 59 -8.07 -8.84 -2.03
N CYS A 60 -7.61 -7.97 -2.94
CA CYS A 60 -6.63 -8.35 -3.97
C CYS A 60 -5.25 -7.72 -3.80
N GLY A 61 -5.06 -6.75 -2.88
CA GLY A 61 -3.78 -6.09 -2.61
C GLY A 61 -3.32 -5.06 -3.64
N GLN A 62 -4.07 -4.88 -4.73
CA GLN A 62 -3.75 -3.93 -5.80
C GLN A 62 -4.01 -2.47 -5.38
N GLY A 63 -3.23 -1.55 -5.94
CA GLY A 63 -3.44 -0.11 -5.84
C GLY A 63 -4.62 0.37 -6.68
N VAL A 64 -5.48 1.20 -6.09
CA VAL A 64 -6.69 1.76 -6.69
C VAL A 64 -6.90 3.20 -6.22
N CYS A 65 -7.49 4.03 -7.07
CA CYS A 65 -7.91 5.38 -6.69
C CYS A 65 -9.18 5.33 -5.83
N ASP A 66 -9.56 6.49 -5.27
CA ASP A 66 -10.77 6.60 -4.45
C ASP A 66 -12.03 6.18 -5.22
N ASP A 67 -12.25 6.76 -6.40
CA ASP A 67 -13.42 6.48 -7.24
C ASP A 67 -13.63 4.99 -7.58
N CYS A 68 -12.54 4.23 -7.74
CA CYS A 68 -12.60 2.80 -8.06
C CYS A 68 -12.71 1.87 -6.84
N SER A 69 -12.94 2.45 -5.65
CA SER A 69 -12.92 1.71 -4.39
C SER A 69 -13.85 2.29 -3.32
N GLN A 70 -15.03 2.75 -3.73
CA GLN A 70 -16.01 3.36 -2.83
C GLN A 70 -16.73 2.35 -1.91
N GLN A 71 -16.64 1.07 -2.22
CA GLN A 71 -17.34 0.01 -1.49
C GLN A 71 -16.49 -0.57 -0.35
N ARG A 72 -17.18 -1.00 0.71
CA ARG A 72 -16.59 -1.74 1.83
C ARG A 72 -17.20 -3.12 1.94
N LYS A 73 -16.38 -4.12 2.21
CA LYS A 73 -16.78 -5.52 2.34
C LYS A 73 -15.87 -6.24 3.33
N MET A 74 -16.40 -7.19 4.08
CA MET A 74 -15.58 -8.11 4.87
C MET A 74 -14.75 -8.98 3.93
N VAL A 75 -13.53 -9.32 4.33
CA VAL A 75 -12.64 -10.23 3.58
C VAL A 75 -12.08 -11.27 4.54
N PRO A 76 -12.90 -12.23 5.03
CA PRO A 76 -12.46 -13.20 6.03
C PRO A 76 -11.29 -14.07 5.55
N SER A 77 -11.23 -14.39 4.25
CA SER A 77 -10.12 -15.14 3.64
C SER A 77 -8.76 -14.43 3.72
N ARG A 78 -8.75 -13.14 4.05
CA ARG A 78 -7.55 -12.32 4.28
C ARG A 78 -7.46 -11.82 5.74
N GLY A 79 -8.29 -12.34 6.65
CA GLY A 79 -8.29 -11.95 8.05
C GLY A 79 -9.04 -10.64 8.37
N TRP A 80 -9.78 -10.07 7.41
CA TRP A 80 -10.59 -8.88 7.66
C TRP A 80 -12.02 -9.29 8.02
N ASP A 81 -12.30 -9.36 9.32
CA ASP A 81 -13.60 -9.71 9.92
C ASP A 81 -14.59 -8.54 9.97
N HIS A 82 -14.18 -7.34 9.58
CA HIS A 82 -15.01 -6.15 9.50
C HIS A 82 -14.99 -5.55 8.07
N PRO A 83 -15.96 -4.70 7.70
CA PRO A 83 -15.99 -4.08 6.37
C PRO A 83 -14.78 -3.19 6.10
N VAL A 84 -13.98 -3.58 5.11
CA VAL A 84 -12.78 -2.87 4.68
C VAL A 84 -12.90 -2.43 3.22
N ARG A 85 -12.13 -1.41 2.82
CA ARG A 85 -12.15 -0.85 1.45
C ARG A 85 -11.76 -1.94 0.44
N VAL A 86 -12.60 -2.13 -0.57
CA VAL A 86 -12.34 -3.03 -1.69
C VAL A 86 -12.58 -2.29 -3.00
N CYS A 87 -11.86 -2.66 -4.04
CA CYS A 87 -12.11 -2.12 -5.37
C CYS A 87 -13.37 -2.70 -5.98
N ASP A 88 -13.93 -2.03 -7.00
CA ASP A 88 -15.26 -2.36 -7.53
C ASP A 88 -15.41 -3.80 -8.02
N GLU A 89 -14.40 -4.35 -8.71
CA GLU A 89 -14.44 -5.75 -9.14
C GLU A 89 -14.41 -6.72 -7.93
N CYS A 90 -13.67 -6.40 -6.87
CA CYS A 90 -13.66 -7.23 -5.66
C CYS A 90 -14.96 -7.12 -4.86
N ALA A 91 -15.62 -5.96 -4.91
CA ALA A 91 -16.95 -5.77 -4.34
C ALA A 91 -18.00 -6.61 -5.08
N ALA A 92 -17.92 -6.65 -6.42
CA ALA A 92 -18.85 -7.41 -7.27
C ALA A 92 -18.72 -8.94 -7.14
N LYS A 93 -17.55 -9.46 -6.73
CA LYS A 93 -17.35 -10.90 -6.52
C LYS A 93 -18.20 -11.38 -5.33
N LYS A 94 -18.95 -12.47 -5.50
CA LYS A 94 -19.64 -13.14 -4.39
C LYS A 94 -18.61 -13.69 -3.40
N THR A 95 -18.82 -13.48 -2.10
CA THR A 95 -17.97 -14.10 -1.07
C THR A 95 -18.21 -15.60 -1.12
N VAL A 96 -17.18 -16.39 -1.41
CA VAL A 96 -17.26 -17.84 -1.25
C VAL A 96 -17.00 -18.11 0.23
N SER A 97 -18.06 -18.40 0.97
CA SER A 97 -17.94 -18.99 2.30
C SER A 97 -17.54 -20.45 2.10
N ILE A 98 -16.37 -20.83 2.59
CA ILE A 98 -15.94 -22.24 2.70
C ILE A 98 -16.52 -22.79 4.00
#